data_AF-A0AAD6Y7C4-F1
#
_entry.id   AF-A0AAD6Y7C4-F1
#
_cell.length_a   1.000
_cell.length_b   1.000
_cell.length_c   1.000
_cell.angle_alpha   90.00
_cell.angle_beta   90.00
_cell.angle_gamma   90.00
#
_symmetry.space_group_name_H-M   'P 1'
#
loop_
_entity.id
_entity.type
_entity.pdbx_description
1 polymer ?
#
loop_
_entity_poly.entity_id
_entity_poly.type
_entity_poly.pdbx_seq_one_letter_code
_entity_poly.pdbx_strand_id
1 'polypeptide(L)'
;LEHLECLMVNDWNTIPQVLWGPFLRRLKGLQTLAGNGSPPAGLFWNLVRQLESGGDAPLLPSLRTIKIINVNCSAGNWLPQLLRRPANPDALPINSHFDLDNTRFLELLICYLELRSSPLQRLSFWECFSYTGSEIKLLRRLVEDVVWDGRGL
;
A
#
# COMPACT_ATOMS: atom_id res chain seq x y z
N LEU A 1 7.85 -7.11 -18.66
CA LEU A 1 7.61 -6.31 -17.44
C LEU A 1 8.89 -5.97 -16.68
N GLU A 2 10.03 -6.60 -17.00
CA GLU A 2 11.30 -6.39 -16.27
C GLU A 2 11.86 -4.95 -16.36
N HIS A 3 11.45 -4.19 -17.38
CA HIS A 3 11.82 -2.78 -17.56
C HIS A 3 10.73 -1.79 -17.13
N LEU A 4 9.68 -2.23 -16.41
CA LEU A 4 8.64 -1.31 -15.94
C LEU A 4 9.19 -0.47 -14.79
N GLU A 5 9.45 0.81 -15.04
CA GLU A 5 9.96 1.74 -14.03
C GLU A 5 8.84 2.43 -13.24
N CYS A 6 7.66 2.57 -13.84
CA CYS A 6 6.52 3.26 -13.25
C CYS A 6 5.25 2.42 -13.40
N LEU A 7 4.54 2.20 -12.30
CA LEU A 7 3.25 1.54 -12.25
C LEU A 7 2.23 2.50 -11.65
N MET A 8 1.18 2.79 -12.41
CA MET A 8 0.00 3.51 -11.94
C MET A 8 -1.16 2.53 -11.80
N VAL A 9 -1.70 2.38 -10.59
CA VAL A 9 -2.85 1.52 -10.30
C VAL A 9 -4.08 2.41 -10.11
N ASN A 10 -5.07 2.24 -10.97
CA ASN A 10 -6.37 2.86 -10.80
C ASN A 10 -7.19 2.00 -9.86
N ASP A 11 -7.53 2.54 -8.69
CA ASP A 11 -8.12 1.84 -7.55
C ASP A 11 -7.29 0.64 -7.07
N TRP A 12 -6.63 0.81 -5.94
CA TRP A 12 -5.80 -0.23 -5.31
C TRP A 12 -6.56 -1.52 -4.97
N ASN A 13 -7.89 -1.47 -4.83
CA ASN A 13 -8.72 -2.64 -4.56
C ASN A 13 -9.01 -3.50 -5.80
N THR A 14 -8.59 -3.08 -6.99
CA THR A 14 -8.73 -3.89 -8.21
C THR A 14 -7.91 -5.18 -8.16
N ILE A 15 -6.84 -5.23 -7.35
CA ILE A 15 -5.97 -6.39 -7.21
C ILE A 15 -6.25 -7.08 -5.86
N PRO A 16 -6.78 -8.32 -5.87
CA PRO A 16 -6.96 -9.12 -4.67
C PRO A 16 -5.65 -9.28 -3.89
N GLN A 17 -5.74 -9.28 -2.55
CA GLN A 17 -4.58 -9.34 -1.66
C GLN A 17 -3.61 -10.48 -1.99
N VAL A 18 -4.15 -11.66 -2.30
CA VAL A 18 -3.38 -12.88 -2.63
C VAL A 18 -2.58 -12.76 -3.92
N LEU A 19 -2.92 -11.83 -4.81
CA LEU A 19 -2.26 -11.63 -6.08
C LEU A 19 -1.10 -10.63 -6.01
N TRP A 20 -1.04 -9.78 -4.98
CA TRP A 20 0.03 -8.78 -4.85
C TRP A 20 1.41 -9.41 -4.80
N GLY A 21 1.65 -10.43 -3.97
CA GLY A 21 2.95 -11.09 -3.88
C GLY A 21 3.49 -11.59 -5.23
N PRO A 22 2.77 -12.50 -5.94
CA PRO A 22 3.16 -12.95 -7.27
C PRO A 22 3.29 -11.82 -8.30
N PHE A 23 2.41 -10.82 -8.25
CA PHE A 23 2.44 -9.68 -9.16
C PHE A 23 3.71 -8.83 -8.98
N LEU A 24 4.02 -8.43 -7.75
CA LEU A 24 5.19 -7.58 -7.45
C LEU A 24 6.52 -8.29 -7.71
N ARG A 25 6.59 -9.61 -7.55
CA ARG A 25 7.81 -10.38 -7.87
C ARG A 25 8.27 -10.20 -9.31
N ARG A 26 7.35 -9.88 -10.24
CA ARG A 26 7.63 -9.66 -11.66
C ARG A 26 8.09 -8.23 -11.97
N LEU A 27 8.09 -7.34 -10.98
CA LEU A 27 8.32 -5.89 -11.13
C LEU A 27 9.62 -5.45 -10.44
N LYS A 28 10.71 -6.18 -10.66
CA LYS A 28 11.99 -5.93 -9.97
C LYS A 28 12.61 -4.57 -10.29
N GLY A 29 12.40 -4.05 -11.51
CA GLY A 29 12.87 -2.73 -11.94
C GLY A 29 11.97 -1.56 -11.56
N LEU A 30 10.87 -1.79 -10.81
CA LEU A 30 9.90 -0.75 -10.50
C LEU A 30 10.50 0.30 -9.57
N GLN A 31 10.52 1.55 -10.02
CA GLN A 31 11.05 2.70 -9.28
C GLN A 31 9.95 3.58 -8.70
N THR A 32 8.83 3.71 -9.42
CA THR A 32 7.69 4.54 -9.02
C THR A 32 6.42 3.70 -8.94
N LEU A 33 5.79 3.71 -7.77
CA LEU A 33 4.49 3.11 -7.53
C LEU A 33 3.50 4.22 -7.23
N ALA A 34 2.49 4.36 -8.07
CA ALA A 34 1.46 5.38 -7.96
C ALA A 34 0.08 4.75 -8.04
N GLY A 35 -0.91 5.39 -7.45
CA GLY A 35 -2.29 4.95 -7.60
C GLY A 35 -3.25 5.69 -6.70
N ASN A 36 -4.54 5.41 -6.91
CA ASN A 36 -5.63 6.15 -6.30
C ASN A 36 -6.73 5.27 -5.71
N GLY A 37 -7.70 5.90 -5.05
CA GLY A 37 -8.95 5.27 -4.63
C GLY A 37 -8.85 4.61 -3.27
N SER A 38 -9.03 3.29 -3.20
CA SER A 38 -9.07 2.59 -1.92
C SER A 38 -7.69 2.53 -1.25
N PRO A 39 -7.58 2.41 0.08
CA PRO A 39 -6.28 2.28 0.73
C PRO A 39 -5.57 0.97 0.29
N PRO A 40 -4.30 1.02 -0.13
CA PRO A 40 -3.57 -0.16 -0.58
C PRO A 40 -3.10 -1.08 0.57
N ALA A 41 -3.92 -1.31 1.60
CA ALA A 41 -3.49 -2.04 2.80
C ALA A 41 -2.99 -3.46 2.47
N GLY A 42 -3.69 -4.20 1.58
CA GLY A 42 -3.27 -5.54 1.15
C GLY A 42 -1.91 -5.57 0.44
N LEU A 43 -1.58 -4.50 -0.30
CA LEU A 43 -0.27 -4.35 -0.94
C LEU A 43 0.84 -4.18 0.10
N PHE A 44 0.68 -3.22 1.02
CA PHE A 44 1.70 -2.93 2.03
C PHE A 44 1.87 -4.07 3.03
N TRP A 45 0.79 -4.80 3.36
CA TRP A 45 0.89 -6.03 4.14
C TRP A 45 1.81 -7.08 3.50
N ASN A 46 1.67 -7.32 2.19
CA ASN A 46 2.54 -8.27 1.49
C ASN A 46 4.00 -7.81 1.51
N LEU A 47 4.24 -6.50 1.40
CA LEU A 47 5.57 -5.91 1.46
C LEU A 47 6.21 -6.06 2.86
N VAL A 48 5.46 -5.74 3.92
CA VAL A 48 5.90 -5.91 5.32
C VAL A 48 6.23 -7.36 5.61
N ARG A 49 5.28 -8.29 5.36
CA ARG A 49 5.47 -9.72 5.64
C ARG A 49 6.68 -10.31 4.92
N GLN A 50 6.94 -9.85 3.69
CA GLN A 50 8.10 -10.33 2.95
C GLN A 50 9.41 -9.85 3.59
N LEU A 51 9.49 -8.59 4.04
CA LEU A 51 10.67 -8.08 4.72
C LEU A 51 10.88 -8.76 6.09
N GLU A 52 9.82 -9.00 6.85
CA GLU A 52 9.88 -9.71 8.14
C GLU A 52 10.35 -11.17 8.00
N SER A 53 9.97 -11.83 6.91
CA SER A 53 10.35 -13.24 6.68
C SER A 53 11.85 -13.48 6.49
N GLY A 54 12.64 -12.42 6.23
CA GLY A 54 14.11 -12.43 6.25
C GLY A 54 14.83 -13.31 5.21
N GLY A 55 14.14 -14.21 4.51
CA GLY A 55 14.73 -15.21 3.63
C GLY A 55 14.75 -14.88 2.14
N ASP A 56 13.89 -13.97 1.68
CA ASP A 56 13.71 -13.66 0.25
C ASP A 56 14.24 -12.26 -0.11
N ALA A 57 14.68 -12.11 -1.37
CA ALA A 57 14.99 -10.78 -1.92
C ALA A 57 13.75 -9.88 -1.89
N PRO A 58 13.89 -8.57 -1.56
CA PRO A 58 12.77 -7.63 -1.49
C PRO A 58 11.84 -7.71 -2.70
N LEU A 59 10.52 -7.63 -2.48
CA LEU A 59 9.54 -7.66 -3.58
C LEU A 59 9.81 -6.55 -4.60
N LEU A 60 10.07 -5.34 -4.11
CA LEU A 60 10.32 -4.13 -4.89
C LEU A 60 11.67 -3.48 -4.50
N PRO A 61 12.81 -4.08 -4.91
CA PRO A 61 14.13 -3.66 -4.44
C PRO A 61 14.54 -2.27 -4.98
N SER A 62 14.04 -1.90 -6.16
CA SER A 62 14.36 -0.64 -6.84
C SER A 62 13.37 0.49 -6.56
N LEU A 63 12.36 0.28 -5.71
CA LEU A 63 11.32 1.27 -5.46
C LEU A 63 11.90 2.49 -4.73
N ARG A 64 11.77 3.66 -5.36
CA ARG A 64 12.28 4.95 -4.88
C ARG A 64 11.17 5.96 -4.62
N THR A 65 10.03 5.82 -5.27
CA THR A 65 8.94 6.78 -5.18
C THR A 65 7.60 6.10 -4.98
N ILE A 66 6.82 6.58 -4.00
CA ILE A 66 5.42 6.20 -3.79
C ILE A 66 4.55 7.44 -3.94
N LYS A 67 3.46 7.34 -4.72
CA LYS A 67 2.46 8.40 -4.87
C LYS A 67 1.07 7.87 -4.56
N ILE A 68 0.46 8.42 -3.52
CA ILE A 68 -0.87 8.06 -3.06
C ILE A 68 -1.81 9.22 -3.38
N ILE A 69 -2.91 8.94 -4.08
CA ILE A 69 -3.80 9.98 -4.61
C ILE A 69 -5.24 9.67 -4.21
N ASN A 70 -5.98 10.61 -3.62
CA ASN A 70 -7.38 10.44 -3.26
C ASN A 70 -7.64 9.16 -2.44
N VAL A 71 -6.91 9.00 -1.32
CA VAL A 71 -7.00 7.84 -0.42
C VAL A 71 -7.41 8.28 0.99
N ASN A 72 -8.32 7.53 1.61
CA ASN A 72 -8.62 7.63 3.04
C ASN A 72 -7.48 6.99 3.87
N CYS A 73 -6.64 7.80 4.50
CA CYS A 73 -5.48 7.34 5.25
C CYS A 73 -5.81 6.69 6.61
N SER A 74 -7.01 6.91 7.17
CA SER A 74 -7.42 6.26 8.41
C SER A 74 -8.06 4.90 8.19
N ALA A 75 -8.38 4.56 6.95
CA ALA A 75 -8.96 3.27 6.65
C ALA A 75 -7.87 2.18 6.69
N GLY A 76 -8.06 1.20 7.57
CA GLY A 76 -7.64 -0.17 7.32
C GLY A 76 -8.62 -0.83 6.38
N ASN A 77 -8.29 -1.98 5.79
CA ASN A 77 -9.25 -2.66 4.93
C ASN A 77 -10.44 -3.16 5.76
N TRP A 78 -11.51 -2.38 5.81
CA TRP A 78 -12.86 -2.93 5.81
C TRP A 78 -13.11 -3.43 4.37
N LEU A 79 -13.28 -4.74 4.19
CA LEU A 79 -13.86 -5.32 2.98
C LEU A 79 -15.40 -5.46 3.12
N PRO A 80 -16.23 -4.40 2.97
CA PRO A 80 -17.64 -4.65 2.68
C PRO A 80 -18.19 -4.02 1.39
N GLN A 81 -17.40 -3.42 0.52
CA GLN A 81 -17.96 -2.90 -0.74
C GLN A 81 -17.91 -3.87 -1.94
N LEU A 82 -17.18 -4.99 -1.83
CA LEU A 82 -17.29 -6.10 -2.79
C LEU A 82 -18.25 -7.21 -2.34
N LEU A 83 -18.82 -7.11 -1.14
CA LEU A 83 -19.88 -8.01 -0.63
C LEU A 83 -21.23 -7.27 -0.59
N ARG A 84 -21.66 -6.69 -1.71
CA ARG A 84 -23.07 -6.87 -2.05
C ARG A 84 -23.24 -8.38 -2.22
N ARG A 85 -23.85 -9.03 -1.22
CA ARG A 85 -24.27 -10.44 -1.26
C ARG A 85 -24.67 -10.80 -2.70
N PRO A 86 -23.95 -11.68 -3.43
CA PRO A 86 -24.70 -12.53 -4.31
C PRO A 86 -25.54 -13.42 -3.40
N ALA A 87 -26.83 -13.55 -3.69
CA ALA A 87 -27.73 -14.49 -3.02
C ALA A 87 -27.34 -15.97 -3.27
N ASN A 88 -26.06 -16.23 -3.55
CA ASN A 88 -25.55 -17.47 -4.09
C ASN A 88 -24.62 -18.15 -3.06
N PRO A 89 -24.98 -19.34 -2.55
CA PRO A 89 -24.16 -20.12 -1.63
C PRO A 89 -22.84 -20.63 -2.22
N ASP A 90 -22.62 -20.53 -3.54
CA ASP A 90 -21.35 -20.89 -4.21
C ASP A 90 -20.33 -19.72 -4.27
N ALA A 91 -20.58 -18.62 -3.56
CA ALA A 91 -19.68 -17.47 -3.54
C ALA A 91 -18.34 -17.82 -2.88
N LEU A 92 -17.25 -17.62 -3.63
CA LEU A 92 -15.86 -17.86 -3.23
C LEU A 92 -15.52 -17.27 -1.84
N PRO A 93 -14.62 -17.91 -1.08
CA PRO A 93 -14.38 -17.57 0.32
C PRO A 93 -13.92 -16.11 0.45
N ILE A 94 -14.55 -15.43 1.41
CA ILE A 94 -14.28 -14.05 1.78
C ILE A 94 -12.78 -13.92 2.12
N ASN A 95 -12.07 -13.11 1.33
CA ASN A 95 -10.64 -12.78 1.47
C ASN A 95 -10.39 -11.83 2.66
N SER A 96 -10.73 -12.23 3.88
CA SER A 96 -10.36 -11.48 5.09
C SER A 96 -9.76 -12.47 6.10
N HIS A 97 -8.45 -12.37 6.33
CA HIS A 97 -7.92 -12.78 7.62
C HIS A 97 -8.39 -11.72 8.61
N PHE A 98 -9.40 -12.06 9.42
CA PHE A 98 -10.17 -11.17 10.31
C PHE A 98 -9.34 -10.22 11.19
N ASP A 99 -8.06 -10.49 11.43
CA ASP A 99 -7.15 -9.65 12.23
C ASP A 99 -6.41 -8.56 11.42
N LEU A 100 -6.40 -8.65 10.08
CA LEU A 100 -5.70 -7.70 9.19
C LEU A 100 -6.55 -6.49 8.78
N ASP A 101 -7.84 -6.50 9.13
CA ASP A 101 -8.85 -5.55 8.65
C ASP A 101 -8.88 -4.22 9.42
N ASN A 102 -8.32 -4.20 10.64
CA ASN A 102 -8.33 -3.00 11.49
C ASN A 102 -7.05 -2.15 11.41
N THR A 103 -5.97 -2.67 10.82
CA THR A 103 -4.69 -1.93 10.75
C THR A 103 -4.80 -0.81 9.72
N ARG A 104 -4.53 0.42 10.14
CA ARG A 104 -4.64 1.57 9.24
C ARG A 104 -3.61 1.46 8.12
N PHE A 105 -3.99 1.84 6.90
CA PHE A 105 -3.04 1.87 5.78
C PHE A 105 -1.75 2.65 6.13
N LEU A 106 -1.87 3.79 6.81
CA LEU A 106 -0.71 4.58 7.20
C LEU A 106 0.23 3.83 8.17
N GLU A 107 -0.31 3.04 9.10
CA GLU A 107 0.51 2.23 10.01
C GLU A 107 1.31 1.19 9.21
N LEU A 108 0.68 0.52 8.24
CA LEU A 108 1.36 -0.45 7.38
C LEU A 108 2.43 0.20 6.49
N LEU A 109 2.14 1.40 5.98
CA LEU A 109 3.13 2.17 5.22
C LEU A 109 4.32 2.55 6.10
N ILE A 110 4.08 2.99 7.34
CA ILE A 110 5.14 3.31 8.31
C ILE A 110 5.99 2.07 8.59
N CYS A 111 5.37 0.95 8.97
CA CYS A 111 6.09 -0.30 9.23
C CYS A 111 6.91 -0.75 8.03
N TYR A 112 6.34 -0.65 6.83
CA TYR A 112 7.06 -0.95 5.59
C TYR A 112 8.30 -0.07 5.44
N LEU A 113 8.17 1.25 5.63
CA LEU A 113 9.28 2.18 5.50
C LEU A 113 10.38 1.93 6.54
N GLU A 114 10.02 1.56 7.77
CA GLU A 114 10.96 1.21 8.84
C GLU A 114 11.75 -0.07 8.54
N LEU A 115 11.10 -1.08 7.94
CA LEU A 115 11.72 -2.37 7.64
C LEU A 115 12.62 -2.37 6.40
N ARG A 116 12.51 -1.36 5.54
CA ARG A 116 13.28 -1.32 4.30
C ARG A 116 14.76 -1.06 4.56
N SER A 117 15.63 -1.86 3.95
CA SER A 117 17.06 -1.59 3.92
C SER A 117 17.45 -0.45 2.96
N SER A 118 16.70 -0.27 1.87
CA SER A 118 16.89 0.83 0.92
C SER A 118 15.88 1.95 1.18
N PRO A 119 16.34 3.19 1.50
CA PRO A 119 15.43 4.28 1.81
C PRO A 119 14.59 4.66 0.60
N LEU A 120 13.34 5.01 0.85
CA LEU A 120 12.49 5.64 -0.16
C LEU A 120 12.97 7.08 -0.34
N GLN A 121 13.11 7.52 -1.59
CA GLN A 121 13.56 8.89 -1.89
C GLN A 121 12.39 9.87 -1.78
N ARG A 122 11.22 9.49 -2.30
CA ARG A 122 10.07 10.37 -2.36
C ARG A 122 8.77 9.67 -1.98
N LEU A 123 8.02 10.30 -1.10
CA LEU A 123 6.65 9.92 -0.78
C LEU A 123 5.74 11.11 -1.06
N SER A 124 4.68 10.91 -1.85
CA SER A 124 3.73 11.97 -2.18
C SER A 124 2.31 11.58 -1.84
N PHE A 125 1.61 12.46 -1.14
CA PHE A 125 0.17 12.35 -0.87
C PHE A 125 -0.55 13.51 -1.54
N TRP A 126 -1.55 13.18 -2.34
CA TRP A 126 -2.40 14.12 -3.06
C TRP A 126 -3.86 13.82 -2.76
N GLU A 127 -4.64 14.82 -2.38
CA GLU A 127 -6.07 14.70 -2.06
C GLU A 127 -6.39 13.59 -1.04
N CYS A 128 -5.42 13.25 -0.19
CA CYS A 128 -5.58 12.25 0.86
C CYS A 128 -6.22 12.87 2.11
N PHE A 129 -6.93 12.09 2.91
CA PHE A 129 -7.66 12.60 4.09
C PHE A 129 -7.60 11.61 5.27
N SER A 130 -8.05 12.04 6.46
CA SER A 130 -8.06 11.27 7.70
C SER A 130 -6.68 10.79 8.16
N TYR A 131 -5.80 11.74 8.43
CA TYR A 131 -4.48 11.51 9.02
C TYR A 131 -4.25 12.51 10.16
N THR A 132 -3.25 12.26 10.99
CA THR A 132 -2.85 13.17 12.07
C THR A 132 -1.57 13.92 11.71
N GLY A 133 -1.38 15.11 12.29
CA GLY A 133 -0.11 15.85 12.14
C GLY A 133 1.10 15.06 12.66
N SER A 134 0.90 14.19 13.64
CA SER A 134 1.94 13.29 14.18
C SER A 134 2.37 12.23 13.16
N GLU A 135 1.42 11.66 12.41
CA GLU A 135 1.72 10.69 11.34
C GLU A 135 2.54 11.33 10.23
N ILE A 136 2.18 12.54 9.79
CA ILE A 136 2.98 13.27 8.78
C ILE A 136 4.39 13.55 9.28
N LYS A 137 4.52 13.98 10.55
CA LYS A 137 5.84 14.22 11.16
C LYS A 137 6.68 12.94 11.20
N LEU A 138 6.07 11.80 11.49
CA LEU A 138 6.76 10.52 11.50
C LEU A 138 7.19 10.11 10.09
N LEU A 139 6.31 10.21 9.09
CA LEU A 139 6.65 9.91 7.69
C LEU A 139 7.80 10.77 7.17
N ARG A 140 7.83 12.06 7.52
CA ARG A 140 8.94 12.99 7.20
C ARG A 140 10.28 12.60 7.81
N ARG A 141 10.29 11.79 8.87
CA ARG A 141 11.53 11.25 9.47
C ARG A 141 12.00 9.99 8.78
N LEU A 142 11.09 9.24 8.16
CA LEU A 142 11.36 7.94 7.54
C LEU A 142 11.73 8.04 6.05
N VAL A 143 11.42 9.18 5.41
CA VAL A 143 11.63 9.39 3.97
C VAL A 143 12.32 10.74 3.76
N GLU A 144 13.27 10.76 2.82
CA GLU A 144 14.08 11.95 2.51
C GLU A 144 13.22 13.14 2.06
N ASP A 145 12.33 12.92 1.09
CA ASP A 145 11.39 13.93 0.59
C ASP A 145 9.94 13.44 0.76
N VAL A 146 9.17 14.12 1.62
CA VAL A 146 7.73 13.90 1.76
C VAL A 146 6.98 15.13 1.25
N VAL A 147 6.30 14.94 0.12
CA VAL A 147 5.39 15.92 -0.47
C VAL A 147 3.98 15.62 0.00
N TRP A 148 3.30 16.63 0.53
CA TRP A 148 1.93 16.50 1.00
C TRP A 148 1.12 17.69 0.52
N ASP A 149 0.04 17.45 -0.22
CA ASP A 149 -0.91 18.53 -0.49
C ASP A 149 -1.77 18.76 0.75
N GLY A 150 -1.62 19.90 1.40
CA GLY A 150 -2.35 20.23 2.64
C GLY A 150 -3.85 20.47 2.44
N ARG A 151 -4.48 19.87 1.42
CA ARG A 151 -5.90 20.08 1.10
C ARG A 151 -6.85 19.30 2.00
N GLY A 152 -6.34 18.39 2.83
CA GLY A 152 -7.12 17.65 3.82
C GLY A 152 -6.72 18.02 5.25
N LEU A 153 -7.35 19.04 5.82
CA LEU A 153 -7.53 19.18 7.28
C LEU A 153 -9.02 19.32 7.54
#